data_AF-A0A843KW72-F1
#
_entry.id   AF-A0A843KW72-F1
#
_cell.length_a   1.000
_cell.length_b   1.000
_cell.length_c   1.000
_cell.angle_alpha   90.00
_cell.angle_beta   90.00
_cell.angle_gamma   90.00
#
_symmetry.space_group_name_H-M   'P 1'
#
loop_
_entity.id
_entity.type
_entity.pdbx_description
1 polymer ?
#
loop_
_entity_poly.entity_id
_entity_poly.type
_entity_poly.pdbx_seq_one_letter_code
_entity_poly.pdbx_strand_id
1 'polypeptide(L)'
;MMDQLVWCGRIRNGISLTAPNETLASAYLKKAEEALETMQTITAHDWRITTAYYAMYFSLYAVLTRIGIRCENHACTILLMERLLSDYFTPAEARIVEKARGARVDAQYYVSREIPDLFCDELIRAAPRFLVKCTGIVDGMSEKTIGALRGRLTEALREEGEKAAERSHPIADATT
;
A
#
# COMPACT_ATOMS: atom_id res chain seq x y z
N MET A 1 7.87 -21.81 -3.12
CA MET A 1 6.95 -20.75 -2.64
C MET A 1 7.16 -19.55 -3.55
N MET A 2 6.10 -19.04 -4.19
CA MET A 2 6.18 -17.87 -5.07
C MET A 2 6.45 -16.62 -4.23
N ASP A 3 7.36 -15.76 -4.67
CA ASP A 3 7.61 -14.46 -4.02
C ASP A 3 6.32 -13.62 -3.99
N GLN A 4 6.08 -12.91 -2.88
CA GLN A 4 4.83 -12.15 -2.68
C GLN A 4 4.67 -11.02 -3.69
N LEU A 5 5.76 -10.39 -4.14
CA LEU A 5 5.71 -9.31 -5.12
C LEU A 5 5.31 -9.84 -6.50
N VAL A 6 5.83 -11.01 -6.88
CA VAL A 6 5.43 -11.71 -8.13
C VAL A 6 3.97 -12.10 -8.09
N TRP A 7 3.52 -12.65 -6.96
CA TRP A 7 2.10 -12.98 -6.78
C TRP A 7 1.23 -11.73 -6.95
N CYS A 8 1.62 -10.62 -6.30
CA CYS A 8 0.95 -9.34 -6.44
C CYS A 8 0.93 -8.82 -7.89
N GLY A 9 1.95 -9.09 -8.71
CA GLY A 9 1.95 -8.75 -10.14
C GLY A 9 1.08 -9.65 -11.04
N ARG A 10 0.59 -10.79 -10.53
CA ARG A 10 -0.17 -11.79 -11.33
C ARG A 10 -1.66 -11.83 -11.01
N ILE A 11 -2.06 -11.33 -9.85
CA ILE A 11 -3.48 -11.35 -9.44
C ILE A 11 -4.28 -10.22 -10.08
N ARG A 12 -5.58 -10.47 -10.24
CA ARG A 12 -6.55 -9.41 -10.56
C ARG A 12 -6.48 -8.32 -9.48
N ASN A 13 -6.53 -7.07 -9.89
CA ASN A 13 -6.44 -5.89 -9.02
C ASN A 13 -5.10 -5.75 -8.27
N GLY A 14 -4.10 -6.57 -8.63
CA GLY A 14 -2.74 -6.46 -8.14
C GLY A 14 -1.94 -5.35 -8.83
N ILE A 15 -0.62 -5.49 -8.83
CA ILE A 15 0.31 -4.48 -9.33
C ILE A 15 0.23 -4.42 -10.85
N SER A 16 0.01 -3.23 -11.38
CA SER A 16 0.08 -2.94 -12.82
C SER A 16 0.68 -1.56 -13.05
N LEU A 17 1.49 -1.44 -14.11
CA LEU A 17 2.02 -0.15 -14.54
C LEU A 17 0.99 0.59 -15.40
N THR A 18 0.76 1.84 -15.06
CA THR A 18 -0.02 2.81 -15.83
C THR A 18 0.85 4.04 -16.13
N ALA A 19 0.28 5.04 -16.81
CA ALA A 19 0.94 6.35 -16.90
C ALA A 19 0.99 7.02 -15.51
N PRO A 20 2.09 7.69 -15.14
CA PRO A 20 2.14 8.63 -14.02
C PRO A 20 1.02 9.67 -14.15
N ASN A 21 0.33 9.97 -13.05
CA ASN A 21 -0.81 10.88 -13.07
C ASN A 21 -0.87 11.75 -11.82
N GLU A 22 -0.44 13.00 -11.95
CA GLU A 22 -0.44 13.99 -10.86
C GLU A 22 -1.87 14.40 -10.47
N THR A 23 -2.72 14.73 -11.44
CA THR A 23 -4.11 15.14 -11.19
C THR A 23 -4.90 14.08 -10.41
N LEU A 24 -4.75 12.81 -10.80
CA LEU A 24 -5.43 11.71 -10.11
C LEU A 24 -4.81 11.43 -8.74
N ALA A 25 -3.49 11.60 -8.58
CA ALA A 25 -2.84 11.52 -7.27
C ALA A 25 -3.41 12.57 -6.31
N SER A 26 -3.56 13.83 -6.76
CA SER A 26 -4.17 14.90 -5.97
C SER A 26 -5.63 14.60 -5.62
N ALA A 27 -6.40 14.00 -6.51
CA ALA A 27 -7.75 13.55 -6.20
C ALA A 27 -7.79 12.46 -5.11
N TYR A 28 -6.83 11.54 -5.08
CA TYR A 28 -6.70 10.56 -4.00
C TYR A 28 -6.24 11.18 -2.68
N LEU A 29 -5.37 12.19 -2.71
CA LEU A 29 -5.04 12.97 -1.50
C LEU A 29 -6.29 13.67 -0.95
N LYS A 30 -7.12 14.24 -1.84
CA LYS A 30 -8.37 14.87 -1.40
C LYS A 30 -9.33 13.85 -0.77
N LYS A 31 -9.43 12.66 -1.35
CA LYS A 31 -10.21 11.56 -0.78
C LYS A 31 -9.66 11.10 0.58
N ALA A 32 -8.34 11.14 0.77
CA ALA A 32 -7.71 10.84 2.05
C ALA A 32 -8.02 11.89 3.11
N GLU A 33 -8.05 13.19 2.73
CA GLU A 33 -8.50 14.29 3.60
C GLU A 33 -9.95 14.08 4.07
N GLU A 34 -10.87 13.79 3.14
CA GLU A 34 -12.29 13.55 3.47
C GLU A 34 -12.46 12.37 4.46
N ALA A 35 -11.69 11.29 4.27
CA ALA A 35 -11.68 10.17 5.20
C ALA A 35 -11.15 10.57 6.58
N LEU A 36 -10.14 11.46 6.63
CA LEU A 36 -9.58 11.97 7.88
C LEU A 36 -10.56 12.90 8.61
N GLU A 37 -11.24 13.79 7.90
CA GLU A 37 -12.30 14.65 8.44
C GLU A 37 -13.44 13.80 9.04
N THR A 38 -13.83 12.74 8.34
CA THR A 38 -14.84 11.78 8.84
C THR A 38 -14.37 11.11 10.13
N MET A 39 -13.12 10.64 10.19
CA MET A 39 -12.52 10.04 11.38
C MET A 39 -12.59 10.97 12.59
N GLN A 40 -12.36 12.27 12.40
CA GLN A 40 -12.36 13.26 13.48
C GLN A 40 -13.75 13.58 14.04
N THR A 41 -14.79 13.41 13.23
CA THR A 41 -16.17 13.79 13.59
C THR A 41 -17.01 12.61 14.07
N ILE A 42 -16.73 11.40 13.59
CA ILE A 42 -17.51 10.20 13.94
C ILE A 42 -17.23 9.75 15.37
N THR A 43 -18.27 9.34 16.10
CA THR A 43 -18.17 8.82 17.48
C THR A 43 -18.06 7.31 17.55
N ALA A 44 -18.62 6.61 16.56
CA ALA A 44 -18.62 5.15 16.51
C ALA A 44 -17.19 4.61 16.28
N HIS A 45 -16.74 3.79 17.22
CA HIS A 45 -15.36 3.31 17.30
C HIS A 45 -14.89 2.56 16.03
N ASP A 46 -15.68 1.59 15.56
CA ASP A 46 -15.37 0.78 14.38
C ASP A 46 -15.26 1.64 13.10
N TRP A 47 -16.14 2.63 12.98
CA TRP A 47 -16.12 3.56 11.87
C TRP A 47 -14.93 4.52 11.96
N ARG A 48 -14.52 4.90 13.16
CA ARG A 48 -13.32 5.71 13.38
C ARG A 48 -12.06 4.97 12.94
N ILE A 49 -11.92 3.70 13.28
CA ILE A 49 -10.80 2.85 12.82
C ILE A 49 -10.83 2.67 11.30
N THR A 50 -12.01 2.37 10.76
CA THR A 50 -12.20 2.16 9.32
C THR A 50 -11.81 3.40 8.51
N THR A 51 -12.26 4.58 8.94
CA THR A 51 -11.97 5.85 8.26
C THR A 51 -10.52 6.26 8.43
N ALA A 52 -9.91 6.03 9.59
CA ALA A 52 -8.47 6.20 9.80
C ALA A 52 -7.64 5.35 8.82
N TYR A 53 -7.99 4.07 8.67
CA TYR A 53 -7.33 3.20 7.71
C TYR A 53 -7.49 3.70 6.27
N TYR A 54 -8.69 4.11 5.87
CA TYR A 54 -8.91 4.61 4.52
C TYR A 54 -8.18 5.91 4.23
N ALA A 55 -8.05 6.81 5.22
CA ALA A 55 -7.20 7.99 5.08
C ALA A 55 -5.76 7.57 4.74
N MET A 56 -5.15 6.67 5.52
CA MET A 56 -3.80 6.18 5.26
C MET A 56 -3.67 5.44 3.92
N TYR A 57 -4.64 4.59 3.58
CA TYR A 57 -4.63 3.84 2.33
C TYR A 57 -4.72 4.76 1.12
N PHE A 58 -5.63 5.74 1.10
CA PHE A 58 -5.75 6.67 -0.02
C PHE A 58 -4.54 7.61 -0.11
N SER A 59 -3.93 8.00 1.01
CA SER A 59 -2.64 8.73 1.01
C SER A 59 -1.53 7.93 0.32
N LEU A 60 -1.35 6.66 0.68
CA LEU A 60 -0.36 5.79 0.03
C LEU A 60 -0.71 5.54 -1.44
N TYR A 61 -1.99 5.37 -1.74
CA TYR A 61 -2.46 5.14 -3.11
C TYR A 61 -2.24 6.35 -4.01
N ALA A 62 -2.30 7.58 -3.47
CA ALA A 62 -1.91 8.79 -4.19
C ALA A 62 -0.43 8.76 -4.61
N VAL A 63 0.47 8.32 -3.72
CA VAL A 63 1.91 8.16 -4.03
C VAL A 63 2.10 7.16 -5.17
N LEU A 64 1.43 6.00 -5.12
CA LEU A 64 1.49 4.99 -6.19
C LEU A 64 0.94 5.54 -7.52
N THR A 65 -0.16 6.30 -7.46
CA THR A 65 -0.76 6.93 -8.64
C THR A 65 0.17 7.97 -9.26
N ARG A 66 0.86 8.78 -8.44
CA ARG A 66 1.83 9.78 -8.90
C ARG A 66 2.95 9.14 -9.72
N ILE A 67 3.39 7.94 -9.34
CA ILE A 67 4.43 7.17 -10.06
C ILE A 67 3.87 6.23 -11.15
N GLY A 68 2.55 6.22 -11.36
CA GLY A 68 1.89 5.42 -12.39
C GLY A 68 1.85 3.94 -12.07
N ILE A 69 1.56 3.58 -10.82
CA ILE A 69 1.32 2.21 -10.38
C ILE A 69 -0.12 2.12 -9.90
N ARG A 70 -0.88 1.20 -10.49
CA ARG A 70 -2.21 0.81 -10.01
C ARG A 70 -2.10 -0.49 -9.23
N CYS A 71 -2.63 -0.49 -8.01
CA CYS A 71 -2.67 -1.66 -7.12
C CYS A 71 -3.86 -1.54 -6.16
N GLU A 72 -4.99 -2.15 -6.50
CA GLU A 72 -6.23 -2.04 -5.71
C GLU A 72 -6.33 -3.12 -4.63
N ASN A 73 -5.37 -4.05 -4.59
CA ASN A 73 -5.21 -4.99 -3.50
C ASN A 73 -4.46 -4.34 -2.33
N HIS A 74 -5.16 -4.16 -1.21
CA HIS A 74 -4.63 -3.50 -0.01
C HIS A 74 -3.31 -4.09 0.53
N ALA A 75 -3.16 -5.42 0.53
CA ALA A 75 -1.94 -6.07 1.01
C ALA A 75 -0.77 -5.81 0.05
N CYS A 76 -1.02 -5.91 -1.27
CA CYS A 76 0.00 -5.59 -2.28
C CYS A 76 0.40 -4.10 -2.27
N THR A 77 -0.53 -3.20 -1.96
CA THR A 77 -0.25 -1.77 -1.80
C THR A 77 0.71 -1.50 -0.65
N ILE A 78 0.52 -2.19 0.48
CA ILE A 78 1.43 -2.10 1.64
C ILE A 78 2.77 -2.79 1.33
N LEU A 79 2.77 -3.90 0.60
CA LEU A 79 4.01 -4.53 0.14
C LEU A 79 4.83 -3.59 -0.75
N LEU A 80 4.19 -2.82 -1.63
CA LEU A 80 4.86 -1.79 -2.44
C LEU A 80 5.44 -0.66 -1.57
N MET A 81 4.74 -0.25 -0.51
CA MET A 81 5.27 0.71 0.46
C MET A 81 6.56 0.19 1.10
N GLU A 82 6.59 -1.07 1.51
CA GLU A 82 7.75 -1.69 2.16
C GLU A 82 8.92 -1.94 1.21
N ARG A 83 8.66 -2.37 -0.02
CA ARG A 83 9.70 -2.85 -0.95
C ARG A 83 10.18 -1.77 -1.89
N LEU A 84 9.24 -1.06 -2.51
CA LEU A 84 9.53 -0.08 -3.54
C LEU A 84 9.78 1.31 -2.95
N LEU A 85 9.04 1.68 -1.90
CA LEU A 85 9.06 3.01 -1.30
C LEU A 85 9.78 3.04 0.06
N SER A 86 10.67 2.08 0.33
CA SER A 86 11.45 1.98 1.58
C SER A 86 12.33 3.18 1.86
N ASP A 87 12.74 3.93 0.82
CA ASP A 87 13.49 5.18 0.97
C ASP A 87 12.62 6.32 1.52
N TYR A 88 11.30 6.18 1.40
CA TYR A 88 10.31 7.18 1.85
C TYR A 88 9.64 6.79 3.15
N PHE A 89 9.45 5.49 3.42
CA PHE A 89 8.71 5.00 4.58
C PHE A 89 9.54 4.09 5.45
N THR A 90 9.46 4.33 6.76
CA THR A 90 10.10 3.48 7.75
C THR A 90 9.36 2.16 7.91
N PRO A 91 10.04 1.08 8.37
CA PRO A 91 9.37 -0.17 8.70
C PRO A 91 8.28 -0.02 9.77
N ALA A 92 8.40 0.96 10.67
CA ALA A 92 7.39 1.23 11.68
C ALA A 92 6.09 1.78 11.07
N GLU A 93 6.19 2.67 10.10
CA GLU A 93 5.02 3.20 9.38
C GLU A 93 4.30 2.10 8.62
N ALA A 94 5.04 1.21 7.92
CA ALA A 94 4.43 0.09 7.21
C ALA A 94 3.68 -0.86 8.16
N ARG A 95 4.27 -1.17 9.32
CA ARG A 95 3.61 -1.99 10.36
C ARG A 95 2.33 -1.35 10.89
N ILE A 96 2.29 -0.03 11.08
CA ILE A 96 1.07 0.66 11.52
C ILE A 96 -0.02 0.55 10.45
N VAL A 97 0.32 0.77 9.17
CA VAL A 97 -0.65 0.66 8.06
C VAL A 97 -1.19 -0.77 7.93
N GLU A 98 -0.35 -1.80 8.08
CA GLU A 98 -0.76 -3.21 8.04
C GLU A 98 -1.65 -3.57 9.24
N LYS A 99 -1.29 -3.12 10.45
CA LYS A 99 -2.13 -3.32 11.64
C LYS A 99 -3.48 -2.61 11.49
N ALA A 100 -3.49 -1.40 10.91
CA ALA A 100 -4.71 -0.65 10.61
C ALA A 100 -5.58 -1.39 9.57
N ARG A 101 -4.97 -2.02 8.56
CA ARG A 101 -5.69 -2.86 7.58
C ARG A 101 -6.40 -4.02 8.27
N GLY A 102 -5.70 -4.72 9.18
CA GLY A 102 -6.27 -5.80 9.98
C GLY A 102 -7.43 -5.33 10.86
N ALA A 103 -7.21 -4.26 11.62
CA ALA A 103 -8.23 -3.67 12.49
C ALA A 103 -9.47 -3.20 11.72
N ARG A 104 -9.30 -2.64 10.51
CA ARG A 104 -10.43 -2.32 9.63
C ARG A 104 -11.22 -3.56 9.21
N VAL A 105 -10.56 -4.69 8.94
CA VAL A 105 -11.26 -5.96 8.64
C VAL A 105 -12.05 -6.42 9.87
N ASP A 106 -11.45 -6.36 11.05
CA ASP A 106 -12.11 -6.72 12.31
C ASP A 106 -13.36 -5.84 12.55
N ALA A 107 -13.19 -4.52 12.50
CA ALA A 107 -14.26 -3.52 12.68
C ALA A 107 -15.42 -3.64 11.69
N GLN A 108 -15.16 -4.07 10.44
CA GLN A 108 -16.18 -4.11 9.40
C GLN A 108 -16.94 -5.44 9.32
N TYR A 109 -16.31 -6.54 9.71
CA TYR A 109 -16.85 -7.88 9.47
C TYR A 109 -17.15 -8.69 10.73
N TYR A 110 -16.64 -8.28 11.89
CA TYR A 110 -16.76 -9.06 13.12
C TYR A 110 -17.37 -8.23 14.25
N VAL A 111 -18.47 -8.72 14.80
CA VAL A 111 -19.21 -8.03 15.88
C VAL A 111 -18.61 -8.25 17.28
N SER A 112 -17.72 -9.22 17.43
CA SER A 112 -17.16 -9.65 18.72
C SER A 112 -15.66 -9.43 18.86
N ARG A 113 -14.99 -8.90 17.84
CA ARG A 113 -13.55 -8.60 17.88
C ARG A 113 -13.37 -7.17 18.37
N GLU A 114 -13.01 -7.03 19.65
CA GLU A 114 -12.70 -5.74 20.22
C GLU A 114 -11.33 -5.26 19.74
N ILE A 115 -11.29 -4.01 19.27
CA ILE A 115 -10.05 -3.33 18.92
C ILE A 115 -9.74 -2.39 20.09
N PRO A 116 -8.52 -2.43 20.67
CA PRO A 116 -8.21 -1.60 21.83
C PRO A 116 -8.29 -0.10 21.53
N ASP A 117 -8.90 0.68 22.43
CA ASP A 117 -8.97 2.15 22.33
C ASP A 117 -7.59 2.79 22.16
N LEU A 118 -6.57 2.26 22.84
CA LEU A 118 -5.17 2.70 22.69
C LEU A 118 -4.69 2.62 21.24
N PHE A 119 -5.15 1.64 20.47
CA PHE A 119 -4.82 1.54 19.06
C PHE A 119 -5.62 2.53 18.22
N CYS A 120 -6.89 2.78 18.55
CA CYS A 120 -7.66 3.85 17.91
C CYS A 120 -6.97 5.22 18.11
N ASP A 121 -6.52 5.52 19.32
CA ASP A 121 -5.77 6.74 19.66
C ASP A 121 -4.43 6.86 18.94
N GLU A 122 -3.76 5.73 18.71
CA GLU A 122 -2.55 5.67 17.89
C GLU A 122 -2.88 6.05 16.44
N LEU A 123 -3.95 5.50 15.86
CA LEU A 123 -4.38 5.79 14.49
C LEU A 123 -4.83 7.24 14.30
N ILE A 124 -5.59 7.81 15.25
CA ILE A 124 -6.00 9.22 15.23
C ILE A 124 -4.78 10.15 15.16
N ARG A 125 -3.69 9.76 15.82
CA ARG A 125 -2.43 10.50 15.83
C ARG A 125 -1.55 10.21 14.61
N ALA A 126 -1.61 9.01 14.05
CA ALA A 126 -0.77 8.58 12.94
C ALA A 126 -1.32 9.03 11.58
N ALA A 127 -2.64 8.92 11.35
CA ALA A 127 -3.26 9.18 10.05
C ALA A 127 -3.02 10.61 9.51
N PRO A 128 -3.17 11.70 10.30
CA PRO A 128 -2.86 13.05 9.81
C PRO A 128 -1.40 13.22 9.40
N ARG A 129 -0.47 12.65 10.19
CA ARG A 129 0.97 12.72 9.90
C ARG A 129 1.32 11.94 8.63
N PHE A 130 0.70 10.78 8.47
CA PHE A 130 0.87 9.95 7.29
C PHE A 130 0.35 10.64 6.02
N LEU A 131 -0.80 11.31 6.11
CA LEU A 131 -1.35 12.12 5.02
C LEU A 131 -0.39 13.23 4.61
N VAL A 132 0.04 14.07 5.55
CA VAL A 132 0.98 15.18 5.29
C VAL A 132 2.27 14.67 4.64
N LYS A 133 2.80 13.55 5.12
CA LYS A 133 3.98 12.92 4.54
C LYS A 133 3.75 12.48 3.09
N CYS A 134 2.63 11.80 2.81
CA CYS A 134 2.30 11.37 1.46
C CYS A 134 2.10 12.56 0.51
N THR A 135 1.45 13.64 0.97
CA THR A 135 1.34 14.89 0.22
C THR A 135 2.72 15.43 -0.15
N GLY A 136 3.64 15.55 0.82
CA GLY A 136 5.01 16.01 0.56
C GLY A 136 5.78 15.11 -0.42
N ILE A 137 5.53 13.80 -0.40
CA ILE A 137 6.12 12.87 -1.39
C ILE A 137 5.54 13.12 -2.78
N VAL A 138 4.21 13.24 -2.91
CA VAL A 138 3.54 13.48 -4.19
C VAL A 138 4.02 14.79 -4.82
N ASP A 139 4.07 15.87 -4.03
CA ASP A 139 4.48 17.20 -4.48
C ASP A 139 5.98 17.26 -4.82
N GLY A 140 6.81 16.49 -4.11
CA GLY A 140 8.25 16.44 -4.29
C GLY A 140 8.75 15.49 -5.39
N MET A 141 7.86 14.72 -6.03
CA MET A 141 8.26 13.71 -7.01
C MET A 141 8.66 14.32 -8.36
N SER A 142 9.92 14.08 -8.76
CA SER A 142 10.43 14.44 -10.08
C SER A 142 10.27 13.29 -11.09
N GLU A 143 10.21 13.60 -12.38
CA GLU A 143 10.16 12.61 -13.46
C GLU A 143 11.35 11.64 -13.44
N LYS A 144 12.54 12.10 -13.02
CA LYS A 144 13.72 11.25 -12.83
C LYS A 144 13.47 10.21 -11.75
N THR A 145 12.94 10.63 -10.60
CA THR A 145 12.60 9.75 -9.47
C THR A 145 11.52 8.74 -9.87
N ILE A 146 10.49 9.19 -10.57
CA ILE A 146 9.40 8.34 -11.08
C ILE A 146 9.98 7.26 -12.00
N GLY A 147 10.83 7.65 -12.97
CA GLY A 147 11.49 6.71 -13.87
C GLY A 147 12.31 5.66 -13.12
N ALA A 148 13.09 6.08 -12.11
CA ALA A 148 13.90 5.16 -11.30
C ALA A 148 13.05 4.14 -10.51
N LEU A 149 11.98 4.60 -9.85
CA LEU A 149 11.07 3.70 -9.11
C LEU A 149 10.36 2.71 -10.05
N ARG A 150 9.90 3.18 -11.20
CA ARG A 150 9.26 2.31 -12.20
C ARG A 150 10.24 1.28 -12.78
N GLY A 151 11.50 1.67 -13.00
CA GLY A 151 12.58 0.77 -13.41
C GLY A 151 12.80 -0.33 -12.38
N ARG A 152 13.02 0.04 -11.12
CA ARG A 152 13.17 -0.90 -9.99
C ARG A 152 12.01 -1.90 -9.90
N LEU A 153 10.76 -1.43 -10.06
CA LEU A 153 9.60 -2.32 -10.02
C LEU A 153 9.58 -3.29 -11.20
N THR A 154 9.90 -2.80 -12.41
CA THR A 154 9.94 -3.63 -13.61
C THR A 154 10.98 -4.73 -13.49
N GLU A 155 12.18 -4.40 -13.00
CA GLU A 155 13.25 -5.35 -12.74
C GLU A 155 12.84 -6.38 -11.68
N ALA A 156 12.30 -5.94 -10.54
CA ALA A 156 11.86 -6.82 -9.47
C ALA A 156 10.76 -7.80 -9.91
N LEU A 157 9.82 -7.36 -10.75
CA LEU A 157 8.78 -8.24 -11.30
C LEU A 157 9.33 -9.23 -12.34
N ARG A 158 10.41 -8.89 -13.05
CA ARG A 158 11.06 -9.76 -14.05
C ARG A 158 11.96 -10.81 -13.40
N GLU A 159 12.92 -10.39 -12.57
CA GLU A 159 13.92 -11.27 -11.96
C GLU A 159 13.28 -12.37 -11.11
N GLU A 160 12.22 -12.02 -10.37
CA GLU A 160 11.51 -12.99 -9.54
C GLU A 160 10.56 -13.87 -10.36
N GLY A 161 10.15 -13.43 -11.55
CA GLY A 161 9.44 -14.24 -12.53
C GLY A 161 10.32 -15.32 -13.17
N GLU A 162 11.56 -14.99 -13.51
CA GLU A 162 12.56 -15.90 -14.08
C GLU A 162 13.00 -16.95 -13.05
N LYS A 163 13.33 -16.55 -11.81
CA LYS A 163 13.64 -17.47 -10.70
C LYS A 163 12.49 -18.43 -10.38
N ALA A 164 11.24 -17.97 -10.52
CA ALA A 164 10.07 -18.82 -10.31
C ALA A 164 9.89 -19.85 -11.44
N ALA A 165 10.23 -19.52 -12.69
CA ALA A 165 10.14 -20.41 -13.85
C ALA A 165 11.23 -21.50 -13.83
N GLU A 166 12.45 -21.15 -13.41
CA GLU A 166 13.56 -22.09 -13.21
C GLU A 166 13.24 -23.12 -12.11
N ARG A 167 12.62 -22.69 -11.01
CA ARG A 167 12.22 -23.57 -9.91
C ARG A 167 11.05 -24.50 -10.25
N SER A 168 10.28 -24.21 -11.30
CA SER A 168 9.16 -25.05 -11.76
C SER A 168 9.53 -26.07 -12.85
N HIS A 169 10.77 -26.04 -13.37
CA HIS A 169 11.30 -27.12 -14.21
C HIS A 169 12.01 -28.14 -13.32
N PRO A 170 11.41 -29.32 -13.03
CA PRO A 170 12.18 -30.40 -12.45
C PRO A 170 13.22 -30.85 -13.49
N ILE A 171 14.46 -31.06 -13.05
CA ILE A 171 15.52 -31.68 -13.83
C ILE A 171 15.03 -33.08 -14.21
N ALA A 172 14.49 -33.22 -15.41
CA ALA A 172 14.39 -34.50 -16.09
C ALA A 172 15.75 -34.73 -16.74
N ASP A 173 16.67 -35.35 -16.00
CA ASP A 173 17.65 -36.31 -16.50
C ASP A 173 18.72 -36.61 -15.44
N ALA A 174 18.61 -37.80 -14.86
CA ALA A 174 19.76 -38.61 -14.46
C ALA A 174 19.27 -40.04 -14.20
N THR A 175 19.07 -40.80 -15.29
CA THR A 175 19.16 -42.27 -15.24
C THR A 175 19.85 -42.72 -16.51
N THR A 176 21.16 -42.88 -16.41
CA THR A 176 21.99 -43.68 -17.31
C THR A 176 22.27 -45.02 -16.64
#